data_AF-A0A820PYJ3-F1
#
_entry.id   AF-A0A820PYJ3-F1
#
_cell.length_a   1.000
_cell.length_b   1.000
_cell.length_c   1.000
_cell.angle_alpha   90.00
_cell.angle_beta   90.00
_cell.angle_gamma   90.00
#
_symmetry.space_group_name_H-M   'P 1'
#
loop_
_entity.id
_entity.type
_entity.pdbx_description
1 polymer ?
#
loop_
_entity_poly.entity_id
_entity_poly.type
_entity_poly.pdbx_seq_one_letter_code
_entity_poly.pdbx_strand_id
1 'polypeptide(L)'
;MDTHKDYLQTETRYIINCGANDGSTADPLYPIFMKHKYPGIAIELQKDLFEGLKVNLPESNILKVNQALEPHTVQQLFRDNRVPNRPLLFKMDIDGYDYPVVRALFIDRSNNSRTQFEPAFVLVETNEKIPPPINFYTRYRAQVPYLLDHHPKPLEEEEQLLSYEFVRVILPSNYSSISGFIETILLIYQTNFSPMKTMNDGNSQEIKTIN
;
A
#
# COMPACT_ATOMS: atom_id res chain seq x y z
N MET A 1 11.85 24.71 -9.89
CA MET A 1 12.26 24.17 -8.58
C MET A 1 12.43 22.68 -8.77
N ASP A 2 13.62 22.15 -8.46
CA ASP A 2 13.96 20.74 -8.65
C ASP A 2 13.28 19.93 -7.55
N THR A 3 12.09 19.40 -7.85
CA THR A 3 11.18 18.74 -6.90
C THR A 3 11.80 17.53 -6.22
N HIS A 4 12.91 17.00 -6.72
CA HIS A 4 13.63 15.89 -6.11
C HIS A 4 14.53 16.30 -4.94
N LYS A 5 15.01 17.55 -4.88
CA LYS A 5 15.92 18.01 -3.81
C LYS A 5 15.20 18.33 -2.51
N ASP A 6 13.94 18.76 -2.57
CA ASP A 6 13.17 19.08 -1.36
C ASP A 6 12.82 17.82 -0.57
N TYR A 7 12.54 16.69 -1.24
CA TYR A 7 12.22 15.41 -0.59
C TYR A 7 13.34 14.89 0.30
N LEU A 8 14.62 15.03 -0.11
CA LEU A 8 15.76 14.57 0.69
C LEU A 8 16.04 15.44 1.93
N GLN A 9 15.51 16.67 2.00
CA GLN A 9 15.70 17.58 3.13
C GLN A 9 14.55 17.53 4.14
N THR A 10 13.34 17.13 3.71
CA THR A 10 12.12 17.25 4.53
C THR A 10 11.55 15.95 5.07
N GLU A 11 12.05 14.79 4.67
CA GLU A 11 11.44 13.53 5.09
C GLU A 11 11.90 13.04 6.46
N THR A 12 10.90 12.75 7.29
CA THR A 12 11.12 11.90 8.45
C THR A 12 11.60 10.55 7.94
N ARG A 13 12.74 10.05 8.42
CA ARG A 13 13.20 8.66 8.17
C ARG A 13 12.30 7.64 8.87
N TYR A 14 11.01 7.95 8.99
CA TYR A 14 10.03 7.22 9.74
C TYR A 14 9.47 6.09 8.89
N ILE A 15 9.48 4.88 9.44
CA ILE A 15 9.03 3.67 8.77
C ILE A 15 7.74 3.19 9.43
N ILE A 16 6.77 2.81 8.60
CA ILE A 16 5.50 2.22 9.05
C ILE A 16 5.47 0.77 8.54
N ASN A 17 5.39 -0.18 9.47
CA ASN A 17 5.29 -1.60 9.19
C ASN A 17 3.96 -2.14 9.73
N CYS A 18 2.95 -2.22 8.87
CA CYS A 18 1.65 -2.81 9.21
C CYS A 18 1.65 -4.31 8.87
N GLY A 19 1.18 -5.13 9.81
CA GLY A 19 1.32 -6.59 9.73
C GLY A 19 2.79 -6.97 9.83
N ALA A 20 3.39 -6.56 10.95
CA ALA A 20 4.82 -6.73 11.17
C ALA A 20 5.19 -8.19 11.50
N ASN A 21 4.22 -9.06 11.80
CA ASN A 21 4.47 -10.42 12.27
C ASN A 21 5.42 -10.38 13.48
N ASP A 22 6.45 -11.23 13.53
CA ASP A 22 7.52 -11.19 14.54
C ASP A 22 8.59 -10.12 14.26
N GLY A 23 8.42 -9.31 13.22
CA GLY A 23 9.31 -8.22 12.83
C GLY A 23 10.68 -8.65 12.34
N SER A 24 10.88 -9.92 11.97
CA SER A 24 12.16 -10.46 11.52
C SER A 24 12.00 -11.51 10.43
N THR A 25 11.14 -12.49 10.64
CA THR A 25 10.98 -13.65 9.76
C THR A 25 10.33 -13.22 8.45
N ALA A 26 11.12 -13.22 7.38
CA ALA A 26 10.72 -12.76 6.04
C ALA A 26 10.21 -11.30 5.98
N ASP A 27 10.46 -10.49 7.00
CA ASP A 27 10.05 -9.08 7.00
C ASP A 27 11.04 -8.24 6.17
N PRO A 28 10.61 -7.64 5.04
CA PRO A 28 11.50 -6.85 4.18
C PRO A 28 12.00 -5.57 4.86
N LEU A 29 11.36 -5.13 5.94
CA LEU A 29 11.73 -3.91 6.67
C LEU A 29 12.67 -4.15 7.85
N TYR A 30 12.92 -5.40 8.23
CA TYR A 30 13.83 -5.74 9.33
C TYR A 30 15.23 -5.11 9.18
N PRO A 31 15.89 -5.14 8.01
CA PRO A 31 17.19 -4.48 7.84
C PRO A 31 17.11 -2.95 8.01
N ILE A 32 16.01 -2.31 7.66
CA ILE A 32 15.83 -0.86 7.80
C ILE A 32 15.80 -0.48 9.28
N PHE A 33 15.05 -1.25 10.08
CA PHE A 33 15.03 -1.07 11.52
C PHE A 33 16.36 -1.41 12.18
N MET A 34 16.92 -2.58 11.91
CA MET A 34 18.03 -3.10 12.71
C MET A 34 19.41 -2.64 12.24
N LYS A 35 19.62 -2.49 10.93
CA LYS A 35 20.91 -2.04 10.39
C LYS A 35 20.97 -0.53 10.25
N HIS A 36 19.91 0.08 9.75
CA HIS A 36 19.88 1.53 9.51
C HIS A 36 19.35 2.35 10.69
N LYS A 37 18.76 1.69 11.71
CA LYS A 37 18.28 2.32 12.96
C LYS A 37 17.24 3.42 12.70
N TYR A 38 16.43 3.26 11.66
CA TYR A 38 15.40 4.24 11.34
C TYR A 38 14.27 4.17 12.39
N PRO A 39 13.75 5.31 12.85
CA PRO A 39 12.61 5.33 13.75
C PRO A 39 11.35 4.85 13.03
N GLY A 40 10.35 4.42 13.78
CA GLY A 40 9.10 4.02 13.14
C GLY A 40 8.07 3.43 14.08
N ILE A 41 7.07 2.82 13.46
CA ILE A 41 6.02 2.05 14.11
C ILE A 41 5.92 0.68 13.44
N ALA A 42 5.83 -0.37 14.26
CA ALA A 42 5.53 -1.73 13.85
C ALA A 42 4.23 -2.19 14.54
N ILE A 43 3.29 -2.66 13.74
CA ILE A 43 1.92 -2.95 14.19
C ILE A 43 1.61 -4.41 13.85
N GLU A 44 1.28 -5.19 14.87
CA GLU A 44 0.92 -6.61 14.74
C GLU A 44 -0.25 -6.92 15.66
N LEU A 45 -1.32 -7.52 15.16
CA LEU A 45 -2.49 -7.86 15.97
C LEU A 45 -2.28 -9.14 16.78
N GLN A 46 -1.67 -10.16 16.19
CA GLN A 46 -1.55 -11.46 16.81
C GLN A 46 -0.59 -11.38 17.98
N LYS A 47 -1.12 -11.70 19.16
CA LYS A 47 -0.38 -11.53 20.41
C LYS A 47 0.93 -12.31 20.43
N ASP A 48 0.93 -13.55 19.94
CA ASP A 48 2.13 -14.39 19.96
C ASP A 48 3.23 -13.87 19.04
N LEU A 49 2.85 -13.41 17.83
CA LEU A 49 3.77 -12.75 16.90
C LEU A 49 4.26 -11.41 17.46
N PHE A 50 3.37 -10.65 18.09
CA PHE A 50 3.72 -9.38 18.73
C PHE A 50 4.73 -9.54 19.88
N GLU A 51 4.69 -10.65 20.63
CA GLU A 51 5.73 -10.95 21.61
C GLU A 51 7.09 -11.16 20.92
N GLY A 52 7.12 -11.87 19.79
CA GLY A 52 8.30 -12.00 18.94
C GLY A 52 8.80 -10.65 18.41
N LEU A 53 7.89 -9.80 17.94
CA LEU A 53 8.17 -8.43 17.45
C LEU A 53 8.93 -7.59 18.48
N LYS A 54 8.52 -7.64 19.75
CA LYS A 54 9.21 -6.90 20.82
C LYS A 54 10.64 -7.39 21.06
N VAL A 55 10.87 -8.69 20.91
CA VAL A 55 12.20 -9.32 21.07
C VAL A 55 13.10 -8.98 19.88
N ASN A 56 12.57 -9.10 18.66
CA ASN A 56 13.33 -8.96 17.43
C ASN A 56 13.61 -7.50 17.05
N LEU A 57 12.74 -6.58 17.44
CA LEU A 57 12.94 -5.13 17.27
C LEU A 57 13.14 -4.44 18.62
N PRO A 58 14.24 -4.67 19.36
CA PRO A 58 14.40 -4.16 20.73
C PRO A 58 14.55 -2.63 20.81
N GLU A 59 14.83 -1.97 19.69
CA GLU A 59 15.15 -0.53 19.65
C GLU A 59 14.02 0.35 20.18
N SER A 60 14.37 1.34 21.01
CA SER A 60 13.40 2.23 21.67
C SER A 60 12.81 3.30 20.74
N ASN A 61 13.45 3.54 19.58
CA ASN A 61 12.94 4.44 18.54
C ASN A 61 11.92 3.78 17.60
N ILE A 62 11.61 2.50 17.82
CA ILE A 62 10.56 1.76 17.13
C ILE A 62 9.42 1.55 18.12
N LEU A 63 8.29 2.21 17.86
CA LEU A 63 7.06 1.98 18.58
C LEU A 63 6.45 0.65 18.14
N LYS A 64 6.04 -0.20 19.09
CA LYS A 64 5.34 -1.45 18.81
C LYS A 64 3.91 -1.34 19.30
N VAL A 65 2.96 -1.64 18.44
CA VAL A 65 1.53 -1.56 18.75
C VAL A 65 0.86 -2.92 18.51
N ASN A 66 0.18 -3.45 19.54
CA ASN A 66 -0.62 -4.66 19.43
C ASN A 66 -2.09 -4.31 19.20
N GLN A 67 -2.46 -4.02 17.95
CA GLN A 67 -3.81 -3.56 17.62
C GLN A 67 -4.17 -3.91 16.17
N ALA A 68 -5.45 -4.19 15.95
CA ALA A 68 -6.01 -4.37 14.61
C ALA A 68 -5.98 -3.04 13.82
N LEU A 69 -5.73 -3.14 12.53
CA LEU A 69 -5.76 -1.99 11.62
C LEU A 69 -7.10 -1.98 10.90
N GLU A 70 -8.05 -1.19 11.39
CA GLU A 70 -9.39 -1.15 10.82
C GLU A 70 -9.63 0.11 10.00
N PRO A 71 -10.37 0.05 8.88
CA PRO A 71 -10.58 1.22 8.01
C PRO A 71 -11.23 2.42 8.71
N HIS A 72 -11.96 2.22 9.80
CA HIS A 72 -12.66 3.29 10.51
C HIS A 72 -11.86 3.87 11.68
N THR A 73 -10.77 3.22 12.11
CA THR A 73 -9.94 3.65 13.25
C THR A 73 -8.48 3.93 12.89
N VAL A 74 -7.99 3.44 11.74
CA VAL A 74 -6.55 3.51 11.37
C VAL A 74 -5.97 4.93 11.37
N GLN A 75 -6.73 5.92 10.88
CA GLN A 75 -6.25 7.30 10.93
C GLN A 75 -6.13 7.83 12.36
N GLN A 76 -7.05 7.45 13.25
CA GLN A 76 -7.00 7.84 14.66
C GLN A 76 -5.82 7.14 15.36
N LEU A 77 -5.61 5.85 15.09
CA LEU A 77 -4.43 5.12 15.56
C LEU A 77 -3.14 5.82 15.15
N PHE A 78 -3.03 6.26 13.89
CA PHE A 78 -1.84 6.96 13.40
C PHE A 78 -1.65 8.31 14.11
N ARG A 79 -2.73 9.07 14.32
CA ARG A 79 -2.68 10.34 15.07
C ARG A 79 -2.26 10.14 16.53
N ASP A 80 -2.88 9.19 17.22
CA ASP A 80 -2.61 8.91 18.64
C ASP A 80 -1.15 8.48 18.87
N ASN A 81 -0.59 7.76 17.91
CA ASN A 81 0.79 7.31 17.91
C ASN A 81 1.77 8.29 17.24
N ARG A 82 1.31 9.49 16.89
CA ARG A 82 2.13 10.57 16.28
C ARG A 82 2.88 10.12 15.02
N VAL A 83 2.26 9.26 14.23
CA VAL A 83 2.78 8.86 12.92
C VAL A 83 2.80 10.10 12.02
N PRO A 84 3.94 10.43 11.39
CA PRO A 84 4.02 11.60 10.52
C PRO A 84 3.17 11.40 9.27
N ASN A 85 2.63 12.50 8.75
CA ASN A 85 1.89 12.49 7.49
C ASN A 85 2.79 12.18 6.27
N ARG A 86 4.10 12.40 6.37
CA ARG A 86 5.09 12.16 5.31
C ARG A 86 6.19 11.19 5.79
N PRO A 87 5.85 9.91 6.05
CA PRO A 87 6.85 8.90 6.38
C PRO A 87 7.68 8.56 5.13
N LEU A 88 8.87 8.03 5.35
CA LEU A 88 9.71 7.56 4.23
C LEU A 88 9.08 6.32 3.58
N LEU A 89 8.66 5.35 4.39
CA LEU A 89 8.16 4.08 3.87
C LEU A 89 6.93 3.63 4.65
N PHE A 90 5.92 3.17 3.91
CA PHE A 90 4.72 2.56 4.43
C PHE A 90 4.52 1.16 3.82
N LYS A 91 4.60 0.11 4.66
CA LYS A 91 4.20 -1.26 4.33
C LYS A 91 2.79 -1.55 4.85
N MET A 92 1.95 -2.18 4.03
CA MET A 92 0.69 -2.81 4.41
C MET A 92 0.65 -4.26 3.95
N ASP A 93 0.45 -5.17 4.90
CA ASP A 93 0.47 -6.61 4.69
C ASP A 93 -0.13 -7.28 5.92
N ILE A 94 -1.44 -7.09 6.12
CA ILE A 94 -2.17 -7.55 7.31
C ILE A 94 -2.96 -8.83 7.04
N ASP A 95 -2.76 -9.50 5.90
CA ASP A 95 -3.51 -10.68 5.48
C ASP A 95 -5.03 -10.45 5.50
N GLY A 96 -5.57 -9.85 4.43
CA GLY A 96 -7.01 -9.87 4.17
C GLY A 96 -7.53 -8.60 3.53
N TYR A 97 -7.88 -7.61 4.35
CA TYR A 97 -8.55 -6.38 3.93
C TYR A 97 -7.58 -5.17 3.88
N ASP A 98 -6.38 -5.38 3.37
CA ASP A 98 -5.35 -4.34 3.18
C ASP A 98 -5.90 -3.12 2.44
N TYR A 99 -6.58 -3.36 1.32
CA TYR A 99 -7.09 -2.29 0.46
C TYR A 99 -8.05 -1.33 1.19
N PRO A 100 -9.11 -1.79 1.90
CA PRO A 100 -9.92 -0.90 2.72
C PRO A 100 -9.14 -0.03 3.72
N VAL A 101 -8.09 -0.57 4.34
CA VAL A 101 -7.26 0.17 5.32
C VAL A 101 -6.39 1.21 4.61
N VAL A 102 -5.70 0.81 3.54
CA VAL A 102 -4.92 1.73 2.70
C VAL A 102 -5.83 2.84 2.17
N ARG A 103 -6.99 2.51 1.60
CA ARG A 103 -7.94 3.51 1.11
C ARG A 103 -8.34 4.49 2.21
N ALA A 104 -8.57 4.02 3.43
CA ALA A 104 -8.90 4.89 4.56
C ALA A 104 -7.75 5.81 4.98
N LEU A 105 -6.49 5.43 4.76
CA LEU A 105 -5.35 6.33 5.01
C LEU A 105 -5.23 7.43 3.95
N PHE A 106 -5.49 7.11 2.68
CA PHE A 106 -5.30 8.06 1.56
C PHE A 106 -6.54 8.89 1.23
N ILE A 107 -7.75 8.40 1.54
CA ILE A 107 -9.03 9.02 1.17
C ILE A 107 -9.90 9.24 2.42
N ASP A 108 -10.31 10.49 2.63
CA ASP A 108 -11.30 10.86 3.64
C ASP A 108 -12.69 10.35 3.22
N ARG A 109 -13.33 9.57 4.10
CA ARG A 109 -14.62 8.93 3.81
C ARG A 109 -15.80 9.90 3.83
N SER A 110 -15.67 11.03 4.53
CA SER A 110 -16.76 12.00 4.70
C SER A 110 -17.05 12.79 3.42
N ASN A 111 -16.03 13.01 2.59
CA ASN A 111 -16.08 13.89 1.41
C ASN A 111 -15.37 13.30 0.18
N ASN A 112 -14.82 12.09 0.29
CA ASN A 112 -14.06 11.40 -0.77
C ASN A 112 -12.85 12.19 -1.28
N SER A 113 -12.27 13.09 -0.46
CA SER A 113 -11.06 13.84 -0.79
C SER A 113 -9.79 13.12 -0.34
N ARG A 114 -8.64 13.50 -0.91
CA ARG A 114 -7.33 13.01 -0.46
C ARG A 114 -7.02 13.50 0.95
N THR A 115 -6.40 12.67 1.78
CA THR A 115 -5.88 13.07 3.09
C THR A 115 -4.50 13.75 2.94
N GLN A 116 -3.91 14.17 4.05
CA GLN A 116 -2.52 14.67 4.08
C GLN A 116 -1.47 13.54 4.13
N PHE A 117 -1.89 12.27 4.19
CA PHE A 117 -0.98 11.14 4.25
C PHE A 117 -0.30 10.92 2.89
N GLU A 118 1.02 11.06 2.87
CA GLU A 118 1.84 11.11 1.67
C GLU A 118 3.20 10.42 1.95
N PRO A 119 3.22 9.09 2.08
CA PRO A 119 4.46 8.33 2.18
C PRO A 119 5.29 8.47 0.89
N ALA A 120 6.62 8.46 1.01
CA ALA A 120 7.52 8.47 -0.14
C ALA A 120 7.48 7.14 -0.90
N PHE A 121 7.48 6.04 -0.15
CA PHE A 121 7.40 4.67 -0.66
C PHE A 121 6.22 3.94 -0.04
N VAL A 122 5.51 3.19 -0.88
CA VAL A 122 4.39 2.34 -0.47
C VAL A 122 4.72 0.91 -0.90
N LEU A 123 4.69 -0.01 0.06
CA LEU A 123 4.82 -1.44 -0.15
C LEU A 123 3.49 -2.08 0.25
N VAL A 124 2.84 -2.75 -0.69
CA VAL A 124 1.59 -3.48 -0.42
C VAL A 124 1.77 -4.85 -1.03
N GLU A 125 1.45 -5.90 -0.28
CA GLU A 125 1.44 -7.25 -0.83
C GLU A 125 0.33 -7.36 -1.88
N THR A 126 0.65 -7.97 -3.02
CA THR A 126 -0.33 -8.28 -4.07
C THR A 126 -0.48 -9.78 -4.18
N ASN A 127 -1.71 -10.26 -4.28
CA ASN A 127 -1.95 -11.67 -4.60
C ASN A 127 -1.62 -11.94 -6.07
N GLU A 128 -0.51 -12.62 -6.32
CA GLU A 128 0.04 -12.92 -7.65
C GLU A 128 -0.84 -13.83 -8.50
N LYS A 129 -1.78 -14.54 -7.87
CA LYS A 129 -2.73 -15.43 -8.56
C LYS A 129 -3.82 -14.64 -9.29
N ILE A 130 -3.94 -13.34 -9.02
CA ILE A 130 -4.93 -12.46 -9.62
C ILE A 130 -4.19 -11.45 -10.52
N PRO A 131 -3.96 -11.81 -11.79
CA PRO A 131 -3.17 -10.97 -12.67
C PRO A 131 -3.94 -9.69 -13.04
N PRO A 132 -3.22 -8.60 -13.37
CA PRO A 132 -3.82 -7.46 -14.04
C PRO A 132 -4.61 -7.88 -15.30
N PRO A 133 -5.75 -7.23 -15.61
CA PRO A 133 -6.29 -6.00 -15.02
C PRO A 133 -7.32 -6.24 -13.89
N ILE A 134 -7.39 -7.44 -13.33
CA ILE A 134 -8.42 -7.80 -12.33
C ILE A 134 -8.11 -7.08 -11.01
N ASN A 135 -9.07 -6.29 -10.53
CA ASN A 135 -9.02 -5.71 -9.19
C ASN A 135 -9.70 -6.66 -8.22
N PHE A 136 -8.95 -7.15 -7.25
CA PHE A 136 -9.46 -7.99 -6.18
C PHE A 136 -9.08 -7.37 -4.84
N TYR A 137 -10.05 -7.33 -3.93
CA TYR A 137 -9.79 -7.01 -2.54
C TYR A 137 -10.85 -7.64 -1.64
N THR A 138 -10.43 -8.01 -0.43
CA THR A 138 -11.35 -8.49 0.60
C THR A 138 -12.06 -7.30 1.24
N ARG A 139 -13.38 -7.41 1.38
CA ARG A 139 -14.16 -6.42 2.13
C ARG A 139 -13.89 -6.55 3.62
N TYR A 140 -13.71 -5.43 4.30
CA TYR A 140 -13.67 -5.41 5.76
C TYR A 140 -14.99 -5.92 6.35
N ARG A 141 -14.91 -6.87 7.28
CA ARG A 141 -16.03 -7.36 8.09
C ARG A 141 -15.58 -7.40 9.55
N ALA A 142 -16.16 -6.56 10.41
CA ALA A 142 -15.78 -6.46 11.82
C ALA A 142 -15.95 -7.78 12.62
N GLN A 143 -16.74 -8.71 12.12
CA GLN A 143 -17.09 -9.97 12.77
C GLN A 143 -16.20 -11.14 12.34
N VAL A 144 -15.31 -10.95 11.37
CA VAL A 144 -14.39 -12.00 10.90
C VAL A 144 -13.03 -11.73 11.53
N PRO A 145 -12.56 -12.57 12.47
CA PRO A 145 -11.20 -12.46 13.00
C PRO A 145 -10.20 -12.55 11.84
N TYR A 146 -9.02 -11.95 11.99
CA TYR A 146 -7.90 -12.24 11.08
C TYR A 146 -7.67 -13.75 11.09
N LEU A 147 -8.10 -14.43 10.02
CA LEU A 147 -7.97 -15.87 9.91
C LEU A 147 -6.55 -16.16 9.47
N LEU A 148 -5.80 -16.84 10.34
CA LEU A 148 -4.42 -17.30 10.19
C LEU A 148 -4.19 -18.33 9.08
N ASP A 149 -5.22 -18.70 8.32
CA ASP A 149 -5.11 -19.82 7.41
C ASP A 149 -4.61 -19.37 6.04
N HIS A 150 -3.29 -19.47 5.84
CA HIS A 150 -2.71 -19.66 4.51
C HIS A 150 -3.07 -21.04 3.91
N HIS A 151 -3.86 -21.86 4.61
CA HIS A 151 -4.44 -23.06 4.05
C HIS A 151 -5.66 -22.67 3.19
N PRO A 152 -5.62 -22.91 1.86
CA PRO A 152 -6.79 -22.69 1.02
C PRO A 152 -7.91 -23.59 1.53
N LYS A 153 -8.96 -22.99 2.08
CA LYS A 153 -10.21 -23.71 2.32
C LYS A 153 -10.80 -24.11 0.97
N PRO A 154 -11.52 -25.23 0.89
CA PRO A 154 -12.20 -25.63 -0.34
C PRO A 154 -13.10 -24.49 -0.85
N LEU A 155 -13.03 -24.22 -2.15
CA LEU A 155 -13.79 -23.18 -2.87
C LEU A 155 -15.29 -23.17 -2.58
N GLU A 156 -15.86 -24.28 -2.10
CA GLU A 156 -17.29 -24.42 -1.78
C GLU A 156 -17.75 -23.55 -0.58
N GLU A 157 -16.84 -23.04 0.26
CA GLU A 157 -17.18 -22.11 1.36
C GLU A 157 -17.04 -20.61 0.98
N GLU A 158 -16.42 -20.27 -0.15
CA GLU A 158 -16.07 -18.89 -0.55
C GLU A 158 -17.13 -18.15 -1.37
N GLU A 159 -18.19 -18.83 -1.83
CA GLU A 159 -19.22 -18.23 -2.70
C GLU A 159 -19.98 -17.04 -2.08
N GLN A 160 -19.86 -16.78 -0.76
CA GLN A 160 -20.49 -15.65 -0.08
C GLN A 160 -19.65 -14.35 -0.02
N LEU A 161 -18.46 -14.31 -0.62
CA LEU A 161 -17.49 -13.21 -0.42
C LEU A 161 -17.38 -12.20 -1.56
N LEU A 162 -18.04 -12.40 -2.70
CA LEU A 162 -17.74 -11.61 -3.89
C LEU A 162 -18.75 -10.49 -4.11
N SER A 163 -18.30 -9.26 -3.86
CA SER A 163 -19.01 -8.05 -4.27
C SER A 163 -17.98 -7.05 -4.77
N TYR A 164 -17.91 -6.94 -6.08
CA TYR A 164 -16.88 -6.19 -6.81
C TYR A 164 -17.18 -4.69 -6.82
N GLU A 165 -16.16 -3.86 -6.68
CA GLU A 165 -16.24 -2.43 -6.99
C GLU A 165 -14.95 -1.99 -7.69
N PHE A 166 -15.08 -1.24 -8.78
CA PHE A 166 -13.95 -0.74 -9.56
C PHE A 166 -13.38 0.51 -8.88
N VAL A 167 -12.13 0.46 -8.42
CA VAL A 167 -11.41 1.67 -7.99
C VAL A 167 -10.04 1.75 -8.66
N ARG A 168 -9.90 2.75 -9.53
CA ARG A 168 -8.65 3.13 -10.15
C ARG A 168 -7.91 4.07 -9.18
N VAL A 169 -6.86 3.60 -8.52
CA VAL A 169 -5.99 4.47 -7.72
C VAL A 169 -4.94 5.08 -8.63
N ILE A 170 -5.12 6.35 -9.00
CA ILE A 170 -4.14 7.11 -9.78
C ILE A 170 -3.14 7.72 -8.80
N LEU A 171 -1.88 7.26 -8.84
CA LEU A 171 -0.77 7.91 -8.14
C LEU A 171 -0.17 9.04 -9.03
N PRO A 172 0.48 10.06 -8.43
CA PRO A 172 1.01 11.19 -9.18
C PRO A 172 2.25 10.81 -10.01
N SER A 173 2.21 11.19 -11.28
CA SER A 173 3.30 11.08 -12.24
C SER A 173 4.40 12.09 -11.89
N ASN A 174 5.48 11.69 -11.20
CA ASN A 174 6.71 12.51 -11.06
C ASN A 174 7.95 11.77 -10.52
N TYR A 175 8.12 10.47 -10.78
CA TYR A 175 9.35 9.75 -10.40
C TYR A 175 9.99 9.10 -11.62
N SER A 176 11.04 9.73 -12.15
CA SER A 176 11.81 9.23 -13.28
C SER A 176 13.31 9.33 -13.04
N SER A 177 13.84 8.75 -11.96
CA SER A 177 15.27 8.37 -11.87
C SER A 177 15.66 7.83 -10.49
N ILE A 178 15.51 6.53 -10.23
CA ILE A 178 16.36 5.82 -9.26
C ILE A 178 16.62 4.42 -9.84
N SER A 179 17.76 4.25 -10.53
CA SER A 179 18.27 2.92 -10.90
C SER A 179 19.34 2.53 -9.88
N GLY A 180 19.15 1.40 -9.21
CA GLY A 180 20.23 0.75 -8.46
C GLY A 180 19.74 0.08 -7.19
N PHE A 181 19.68 -1.26 -7.25
CA PHE A 181 19.50 -2.19 -6.14
C PHE A 181 18.14 -2.15 -5.43
N ILE A 182 17.31 -3.16 -5.73
CA ILE A 182 16.51 -3.99 -4.81
C ILE A 182 15.78 -5.00 -5.69
N GLU A 183 16.26 -6.24 -5.72
CA GLU A 183 15.57 -7.34 -6.40
C GLU A 183 14.43 -7.80 -5.49
N THR A 184 13.19 -7.52 -5.91
CA THR A 184 11.90 -7.88 -5.27
C THR A 184 11.41 -6.93 -4.18
N ILE A 185 11.33 -5.64 -4.50
CA ILE A 185 10.25 -4.77 -4.02
C ILE A 185 9.44 -4.42 -5.27
N LEU A 186 8.12 -4.65 -5.27
CA LEU A 186 7.24 -4.08 -6.26
C LEU A 186 7.17 -2.56 -6.01
N LEU A 187 8.20 -1.87 -6.48
CA LEU A 187 8.24 -0.43 -6.58
C LEU A 187 7.16 -0.05 -7.60
N ILE A 188 6.02 0.46 -7.13
CA ILE A 188 5.03 1.09 -8.01
C ILE A 188 5.67 2.37 -8.55
N TYR A 189 6.43 2.24 -9.64
CA TYR A 189 6.95 3.33 -10.45
C TYR A 189 6.05 3.50 -11.68
N GLN A 190 5.58 4.72 -11.91
CA GLN A 190 4.75 5.11 -13.04
C GLN A 190 5.66 5.66 -14.16
N THR A 191 5.67 5.04 -15.33
CA THR A 191 6.28 5.62 -16.55
C THR A 191 5.22 6.34 -17.38
N ASN A 192 5.60 7.50 -17.93
CA ASN A 192 4.73 8.39 -18.70
C ASN A 192 4.20 7.72 -19.99
N PHE A 193 2.90 7.88 -20.25
CA PHE A 193 2.28 7.55 -21.53
C PHE A 193 2.43 8.76 -22.49
N SER A 194 3.08 8.58 -23.64
CA SER A 194 2.91 9.50 -24.77
C SER A 194 1.49 9.31 -25.32
N PRO A 195 0.71 10.38 -25.55
CA PRO A 195 -0.57 10.24 -26.22
C PRO A 195 -0.33 9.66 -27.62
N MET A 196 -1.00 8.55 -27.88
CA MET A 196 -1.16 7.93 -29.19
C MET A 196 -1.61 9.04 -30.15
N LYS A 197 -0.81 9.33 -31.18
CA LYS A 197 -1.26 10.13 -32.32
C LYS A 197 -2.54 9.48 -32.83
N THR A 198 -3.65 10.20 -32.78
CA THR A 198 -4.83 9.85 -33.56
C THR A 198 -4.38 9.78 -35.02
N MET A 199 -4.40 8.57 -35.59
CA MET A 199 -4.38 8.43 -37.04
C MET A 199 -5.62 9.15 -37.56
N ASN A 200 -5.40 10.23 -38.30
CA ASN A 200 -6.40 10.74 -39.22
C ASN A 200 -6.56 9.66 -40.30
N ASP A 201 -7.65 8.88 -40.21
CA ASP A 201 -8.18 8.13 -41.34
C ASP A 201 -8.76 9.13 -42.35
N GLY A 202 -7.86 9.78 -43.08
CA GLY A 202 -8.17 10.45 -44.34
C GLY A 202 -8.24 9.40 -45.43
N ASN A 203 -9.41 8.78 -45.62
CA ASN A 203 -9.81 8.11 -46.86
C ASN A 203 -11.33 7.85 -46.86
N SER A 204 -12.13 8.92 -46.96
CA SER A 204 -13.47 8.83 -47.52
C SER A 204 -13.37 9.08 -49.02
N GLN A 205 -13.51 8.01 -49.81
CA GLN A 205 -13.62 8.07 -51.26
C GLN A 205 -14.90 8.77 -51.72
N GLU A 206 -14.77 9.36 -52.91
CA GLU A 206 -15.73 10.14 -53.69
C GLU A 206 -17.14 9.51 -53.79
N ILE A 207 -18.18 10.33 -53.57
CA ILE A 207 -19.47 10.18 -54.24
C ILE A 207 -19.55 11.27 -55.31
N LYS A 208 -19.41 10.86 -56.57
CA LYS A 208 -19.69 11.70 -57.75
C LYS A 208 -21.19 11.97 -57.83
N THR A 209 -21.58 13.23 -57.86
CA THR A 209 -22.90 13.65 -58.34
C THR A 209 -22.75 14.09 -59.79
N ILE A 210 -23.45 13.39 -60.69
CA ILE A 210 -23.58 13.74 -62.10
C ILE A 210 -24.68 14.82 -62.20
N ASN A 211 -24.36 15.95 -62.81
CA ASN A 211 -25.31 16.83 -63.48
C ASN A 211 -25.24 16.55 -64.99
#